data_AF-A0A7W0T0X9-F1
#
_entry.id   AF-A0A7W0T0X9-F1
#
_cell.length_a   1.000
_cell.length_b   1.000
_cell.length_c   1.000
_cell.angle_alpha   90.00
_cell.angle_beta   90.00
_cell.angle_gamma   90.00
#
_symmetry.space_group_name_H-M   'P 1'
#
loop_
_entity.id
_entity.type
_entity.pdbx_description
1 polymer ?
#
loop_
_entity_poly.entity_id
_entity_poly.type
_entity_poly.pdbx_seq_one_letter_code
_entity_poly.pdbx_strand_id
1 'polypeptide(L)'
;MLRLATVILVGATALAGAAPSGRVVRVERGNGLTAVPMYCEIQPTTKGGLCIGTPAAGERVALIDQERAVVVGEFRIDTVGPPGAPFDCPGSAQDVYKITGTVVAGEPAVIAEVERLAGLRNLRLDPRARLEKDRPAPDAIHTAQLAIDLTGNGSVDYMLVRYECDQNGNPGNAHNRVCFDSYLERGGRLERTQQHLIKLCY
;
A
#
# COMPACT_ATOMS: atom_id res chain seq x y z
N MET A 1 52.31 43.11 64.65
CA MET A 1 52.36 41.63 64.57
C MET A 1 51.42 41.18 63.45
N LEU A 2 51.94 40.37 62.53
CA LEU A 2 51.40 40.05 61.21
C LEU A 2 50.03 39.35 61.26
N ARG A 3 49.15 39.71 60.33
CA ARG A 3 47.91 39.02 59.96
C ARG A 3 48.26 37.80 59.09
N LEU A 4 47.69 36.63 59.37
CA LEU A 4 47.74 35.45 58.50
C LEU A 4 46.31 35.02 58.17
N ALA A 5 45.93 35.21 56.91
CA ALA A 5 44.67 34.77 56.33
C ALA A 5 44.83 33.33 55.83
N THR A 6 43.94 32.44 56.27
CA THR A 6 43.88 31.05 55.82
C THR A 6 43.02 30.95 54.57
N VAL A 7 43.62 30.45 53.48
CA VAL A 7 42.99 30.24 52.18
C VAL A 7 42.31 28.87 52.12
N ILE A 8 41.15 28.87 51.48
CA ILE A 8 40.16 27.81 51.27
C ILE A 8 40.66 26.71 50.32
N LEU A 9 40.26 25.45 50.55
CA LEU A 9 40.14 24.45 49.49
C LEU A 9 38.83 23.67 49.66
N VAL A 10 37.76 24.11 48.99
CA VAL A 10 36.52 23.34 48.82
C VAL A 10 36.68 22.53 47.55
N GLY A 11 36.94 21.23 47.69
CA GLY A 11 36.99 20.29 46.57
C GLY A 11 35.58 20.06 46.03
N ALA A 12 35.29 20.61 44.85
CA ALA A 12 34.11 20.25 44.08
C ALA A 12 34.32 18.86 43.45
N THR A 13 33.64 17.85 43.98
CA THR A 13 33.53 16.54 43.33
C THR A 13 32.61 16.66 42.13
N ALA A 14 33.19 16.67 40.93
CA ALA A 14 32.45 16.54 39.68
C ALA A 14 31.81 15.13 39.61
N LEU A 15 30.50 15.07 39.80
CA LEU A 15 29.71 13.89 39.46
C LEU A 15 29.69 13.77 37.93
N ALA A 16 30.56 12.92 37.39
CA ALA A 16 30.50 12.49 36.01
C ALA A 16 29.20 11.69 35.82
N GLY A 17 28.14 12.36 35.37
CA GLY A 17 26.90 11.72 34.96
C GLY A 17 27.19 10.83 33.76
N ALA A 18 27.11 9.51 33.96
CA ALA A 18 27.10 8.54 32.88
C ALA A 18 25.91 8.84 31.96
N ALA A 19 26.17 9.51 30.84
CA ALA A 19 25.16 9.67 29.80
C ALA A 19 24.82 8.29 29.25
N PRO A 20 23.54 7.87 29.23
CA PRO A 20 23.16 6.58 28.68
C PRO A 20 23.54 6.56 27.20
N SER A 21 24.52 5.72 26.84
CA SER A 21 24.87 5.42 25.45
C SER A 21 23.83 4.48 24.85
N GLY A 22 22.59 4.96 24.74
CA GLY A 22 21.52 4.27 24.05
C GLY A 22 21.65 4.53 22.55
N ARG A 23 21.98 3.49 21.78
CA ARG A 23 21.82 3.54 20.32
C ARG A 23 20.32 3.63 20.04
N VAL A 24 19.84 4.83 19.73
CA VAL A 24 18.47 5.02 19.25
C VAL A 24 18.38 4.41 17.86
N VAL A 25 17.97 3.15 17.79
CA VAL A 25 17.54 2.55 16.54
C VAL A 25 16.14 3.08 16.29
N ARG A 26 16.02 4.05 15.36
CA ARG A 26 14.71 4.47 14.85
C ARG A 26 14.11 3.27 14.12
N VAL A 27 13.25 2.53 14.81
CA VAL A 27 12.40 1.52 14.18
C VAL A 27 11.35 2.29 13.42
N GLU A 28 11.58 2.47 12.11
CA GLU A 28 10.52 2.81 11.15
C GLU A 28 9.49 1.68 11.23
N ARG A 29 8.49 1.83 12.09
CA ARG A 29 7.32 0.95 12.06
C ARG A 29 6.61 1.31 10.77
N GLY A 30 6.80 0.52 9.72
CA GLY A 30 6.03 0.70 8.48
C GLY A 30 4.55 0.80 8.84
N ASN A 31 3.86 1.81 8.31
CA ASN A 31 2.46 2.17 8.61
C ASN A 31 1.46 1.09 8.14
N GLY A 32 1.69 -0.19 8.45
CA GLY A 32 0.95 -1.33 7.89
C GLY A 32 1.42 -1.79 6.50
N LEU A 33 2.39 -1.08 5.91
CA LEU A 33 3.01 -1.40 4.62
C LEU A 33 4.23 -2.29 4.79
N THR A 34 4.22 -3.49 4.21
CA THR A 34 5.40 -4.38 4.17
C THR A 34 6.17 -4.26 2.86
N ALA A 35 5.51 -3.82 1.80
CA ALA A 35 6.05 -3.44 0.50
C ALA A 35 5.05 -2.48 -0.17
N VAL A 36 5.32 -2.05 -1.42
CA VAL A 36 4.31 -1.33 -2.21
C VAL A 36 3.07 -2.23 -2.37
N PRO A 37 1.87 -1.76 -1.97
CA PRO A 37 0.66 -2.57 -2.11
C PRO A 37 0.33 -2.82 -3.58
N MET A 38 -0.01 -4.06 -3.88
CA MET A 38 -0.32 -4.50 -5.24
C MET A 38 -1.81 -4.78 -5.37
N TYR A 39 -2.41 -4.21 -6.40
CA TYR A 39 -3.84 -4.32 -6.65
C TYR A 39 -4.22 -5.71 -7.14
N CYS A 40 -5.32 -6.22 -6.61
CA CYS A 40 -6.06 -7.33 -7.16
C CYS A 40 -7.51 -6.92 -7.30
N GLU A 41 -8.19 -7.55 -8.23
CA GLU A 41 -9.62 -7.55 -8.29
C GLU A 41 -10.10 -8.96 -7.98
N ILE A 42 -10.89 -9.09 -6.92
CA ILE A 42 -11.34 -10.37 -6.39
C ILE A 42 -12.81 -10.54 -6.69
N GLN A 43 -13.18 -11.73 -7.15
CA GLN A 43 -14.55 -12.17 -7.35
C GLN A 43 -14.84 -13.27 -6.31
N PRO A 44 -15.40 -12.91 -5.14
CA PRO A 44 -15.55 -13.86 -4.03
C PRO A 44 -16.46 -15.03 -4.39
N THR A 45 -17.49 -14.79 -5.20
CA THR A 45 -18.48 -15.77 -5.67
C THR A 45 -17.85 -16.90 -6.47
N THR A 46 -16.91 -16.57 -7.37
CA THR A 46 -16.17 -17.54 -8.19
C THR A 46 -14.88 -18.02 -7.54
N LYS A 47 -14.55 -17.50 -6.35
CA LYS A 47 -13.29 -17.76 -5.62
C LYS A 47 -12.05 -17.43 -6.45
N GLY A 48 -12.19 -16.52 -7.41
CA GLY A 48 -11.17 -16.15 -8.39
C GLY A 48 -10.83 -14.67 -8.34
N GLY A 49 -9.85 -14.28 -9.13
CA GLY A 49 -9.50 -12.88 -9.31
C GLY A 49 -8.35 -12.67 -10.28
N LEU A 50 -8.02 -11.41 -10.49
CA LEU A 50 -6.87 -10.97 -11.26
C LEU A 50 -6.01 -10.06 -10.39
N CYS A 51 -4.70 -10.31 -10.35
CA CYS A 51 -3.76 -9.50 -9.60
C CYS A 51 -2.72 -8.88 -10.53
N ILE A 52 -2.35 -7.64 -10.24
CA ILE A 52 -1.23 -6.96 -10.87
C ILE A 52 0.08 -7.35 -10.17
N GLY A 53 1.14 -7.54 -10.96
CA GLY A 53 2.45 -8.04 -10.54
C GLY A 53 2.40 -9.50 -10.10
N THR A 54 3.55 -10.10 -9.85
CA THR A 54 3.67 -11.54 -9.52
C THR A 54 3.09 -11.84 -8.13
N PRO A 55 1.96 -12.55 -8.01
CA PRO A 55 1.47 -13.03 -6.72
C PRO A 55 2.05 -14.40 -6.39
N ALA A 56 1.99 -14.76 -5.11
CA ALA A 56 2.39 -16.08 -4.64
C ALA A 56 1.25 -16.79 -3.89
N ALA A 57 1.23 -18.12 -3.98
CA ALA A 57 0.32 -18.93 -3.18
C ALA A 57 0.63 -18.75 -1.68
N GLY A 58 -0.41 -18.69 -0.87
CA GLY A 58 -0.35 -18.38 0.56
C GLY A 58 -0.37 -16.89 0.88
N GLU A 59 -0.17 -15.99 -0.09
CA GLU A 59 -0.30 -14.55 0.14
C GLU A 59 -1.71 -14.17 0.58
N ARG A 60 -1.79 -13.13 1.42
CA ARG A 60 -3.04 -12.54 1.87
C ARG A 60 -3.32 -11.25 1.12
N VAL A 61 -4.59 -11.05 0.81
CA VAL A 61 -5.13 -9.88 0.12
C VAL A 61 -6.19 -9.27 1.02
N ALA A 62 -6.01 -8.00 1.41
CA ALA A 62 -7.05 -7.26 2.12
C ALA A 62 -8.19 -6.99 1.15
N LEU A 63 -9.42 -7.38 1.51
CA LEU A 63 -10.61 -7.19 0.71
C LEU A 63 -11.29 -5.88 1.07
N ILE A 64 -11.53 -5.07 0.06
CA ILE A 64 -12.05 -3.72 0.16
C ILE A 64 -13.33 -3.62 -0.66
N ASP A 65 -14.39 -3.21 0.02
CA ASP A 65 -15.60 -2.73 -0.64
C ASP A 65 -15.45 -1.23 -0.92
N GLN A 66 -15.28 -0.89 -2.19
CA GLN A 66 -15.10 0.50 -2.62
C GLN A 66 -16.40 1.31 -2.52
N GLU A 67 -17.57 0.68 -2.64
CA GLU A 67 -18.87 1.34 -2.54
C GLU A 67 -19.19 1.72 -1.10
N ARG A 68 -18.85 0.86 -0.14
CA ARG A 68 -18.99 1.16 1.28
C ARG A 68 -17.77 1.86 1.88
N ALA A 69 -16.65 1.92 1.15
CA ALA A 69 -15.35 2.42 1.63
C ALA A 69 -14.90 1.75 2.93
N VAL A 70 -15.02 0.42 2.99
CA VAL A 70 -14.64 -0.38 4.17
C VAL A 70 -13.85 -1.62 3.78
N VAL A 71 -13.01 -2.07 4.70
CA VAL A 71 -12.37 -3.38 4.62
C VAL A 71 -13.38 -4.43 5.08
N VAL A 72 -13.67 -5.40 4.21
CA VAL A 72 -14.71 -6.41 4.46
C VAL A 72 -14.14 -7.76 4.86
N GLY A 73 -12.85 -8.00 4.64
CA GLY A 73 -12.20 -9.25 5.00
C GLY A 73 -10.80 -9.45 4.46
N GLU A 74 -10.38 -10.71 4.44
CA GLU A 74 -9.11 -11.14 3.84
C GLU A 74 -9.33 -12.35 2.94
N PHE A 75 -8.62 -12.36 1.81
CA PHE A 75 -8.57 -13.47 0.87
C PHE A 75 -7.16 -14.06 0.87
N ARG A 76 -7.05 -15.39 0.93
CA ARG A 76 -5.78 -16.09 0.77
C ARG A 76 -5.71 -16.66 -0.64
N ILE A 77 -4.62 -16.37 -1.34
CA ILE A 77 -4.33 -16.92 -2.66
C ILE A 77 -3.97 -18.40 -2.49
N ASP A 78 -4.73 -19.30 -3.10
CA ASP A 78 -4.45 -20.74 -3.07
C ASP A 78 -3.65 -21.17 -4.30
N THR A 79 -3.95 -20.62 -5.48
CA THR A 79 -3.20 -20.89 -6.71
C THR A 79 -3.02 -19.64 -7.57
N VAL A 80 -1.95 -19.65 -8.37
CA VAL A 80 -1.59 -18.60 -9.33
C VAL A 80 -1.43 -19.24 -10.71
N GLY A 81 -1.98 -18.61 -11.73
CA GLY A 81 -1.90 -19.08 -13.11
C GLY A 81 -1.69 -17.94 -14.11
N PRO A 82 -1.44 -18.27 -15.39
CA PRO A 82 -1.38 -17.29 -16.47
C PRO A 82 -2.72 -16.54 -16.56
N PRO A 83 -2.72 -15.29 -17.04
CA PRO A 83 -3.96 -14.57 -17.21
C PRO A 83 -4.69 -15.15 -18.44
N GLY A 84 -6.00 -14.91 -18.51
CA GLY A 84 -6.74 -15.13 -19.76
C GLY A 84 -6.78 -13.87 -20.61
N ALA A 85 -7.46 -13.94 -21.75
CA ALA A 85 -7.88 -12.74 -22.48
C ALA A 85 -8.68 -11.80 -21.54
N PRO A 86 -8.53 -10.47 -21.69
CA PRO A 86 -7.74 -9.76 -22.70
C PRO A 86 -6.26 -9.51 -22.29
N PHE A 87 -5.77 -10.12 -21.21
CA PHE A 87 -4.44 -9.80 -20.66
C PHE A 87 -3.31 -10.73 -21.17
N ASP A 88 -3.66 -11.76 -21.94
CA ASP A 88 -2.71 -12.65 -22.61
C ASP A 88 -2.36 -12.10 -24.00
N CYS A 89 -1.32 -11.27 -24.06
CA CYS A 89 -0.86 -10.59 -25.26
C CYS A 89 0.43 -11.23 -25.80
N PRO A 90 0.45 -11.75 -27.05
CA PRO A 90 1.66 -12.31 -27.65
C PRO A 90 2.84 -11.32 -27.60
N GLY A 91 3.99 -11.81 -27.11
CA GLY A 91 5.24 -11.04 -27.02
C GLY A 91 5.27 -9.91 -26.00
N SER A 92 4.29 -9.83 -25.08
CA SER A 92 4.24 -8.82 -24.02
C SER A 92 4.63 -9.43 -22.68
N ALA A 93 5.27 -8.64 -21.80
CA ALA A 93 5.54 -9.08 -20.44
C ALA A 93 4.24 -9.29 -19.66
N GLN A 94 4.18 -10.37 -18.87
CA GLN A 94 3.01 -10.70 -18.08
C GLN A 94 3.03 -9.93 -16.75
N ASP A 95 2.20 -8.90 -16.67
CA ASP A 95 2.00 -8.10 -15.45
C ASP A 95 0.69 -8.40 -14.72
N VAL A 96 -0.18 -9.24 -15.31
CA VAL A 96 -1.44 -9.67 -14.71
C VAL A 96 -1.44 -11.17 -14.54
N TYR A 97 -1.94 -11.63 -13.39
CA TYR A 97 -1.97 -13.04 -13.03
C TYR A 97 -3.38 -13.40 -12.60
N LYS A 98 -3.86 -14.56 -13.09
CA LYS A 98 -5.10 -15.13 -12.59
C LYS A 98 -4.80 -15.82 -11.27
N ILE A 99 -5.68 -15.62 -10.29
CA ILE A 99 -5.59 -16.27 -8.99
C ILE A 99 -6.89 -17.00 -8.67
N THR A 100 -6.77 -18.03 -7.85
CA THR A 100 -7.91 -18.59 -7.12
C THR A 100 -7.56 -18.67 -5.64
N GLY A 101 -8.57 -18.74 -4.79
CA GLY A 101 -8.33 -18.70 -3.35
C GLY A 101 -9.57 -18.78 -2.50
N THR A 102 -9.42 -18.40 -1.24
CA THR A 102 -10.45 -18.55 -0.22
C THR A 102 -10.50 -17.32 0.68
N VAL A 103 -11.71 -16.92 1.06
CA VAL A 103 -11.92 -15.90 2.09
C VAL A 103 -11.57 -16.53 3.45
N VAL A 104 -10.62 -15.94 4.17
CA VAL A 104 -10.10 -16.48 5.43
C VAL A 104 -10.45 -15.61 6.65
N ALA A 105 -10.96 -14.40 6.42
CA ALA A 105 -11.48 -13.52 7.46
C ALA A 105 -12.52 -12.55 6.86
N GLY A 106 -13.38 -11.97 7.69
CA GLY A 106 -14.42 -11.03 7.29
C GLY A 106 -15.83 -11.55 7.52
N GLU A 107 -16.83 -10.74 7.16
CA GLU A 107 -18.24 -11.10 7.28
C GLU A 107 -18.73 -11.76 5.97
N PRO A 108 -19.07 -13.06 5.97
CA PRO A 108 -19.38 -13.78 4.74
C PRO A 108 -20.59 -13.24 3.97
N ALA A 109 -21.61 -12.73 4.68
CA ALA A 109 -22.80 -12.15 4.06
C ALA A 109 -22.44 -10.90 3.23
N VAL A 110 -21.68 -9.99 3.85
CA VAL A 110 -21.16 -8.75 3.23
C VAL A 110 -20.30 -9.05 2.01
N ILE A 111 -19.45 -10.07 2.07
CA ILE A 111 -18.54 -10.44 0.98
C ILE A 111 -19.28 -11.15 -0.16
N ALA A 112 -20.24 -12.03 0.16
CA ALA A 112 -20.96 -12.82 -0.84
C ALA A 112 -21.96 -12.01 -1.67
N GLU A 113 -22.44 -10.87 -1.15
CA GLU A 113 -23.34 -9.95 -1.86
C GLU A 113 -22.63 -9.10 -2.93
N VAL A 114 -21.29 -8.99 -2.86
CA VAL A 114 -20.52 -8.13 -3.76
C VAL A 114 -19.90 -8.96 -4.88
N GLU A 115 -20.21 -8.60 -6.13
CA GLU A 115 -19.70 -9.31 -7.30
C GLU A 115 -18.18 -9.18 -7.43
N ARG A 116 -17.65 -7.97 -7.18
CA ARG A 116 -16.21 -7.64 -7.31
C ARG A 116 -15.75 -6.76 -6.16
N LEU A 117 -14.67 -7.17 -5.51
CA LEU A 117 -14.01 -6.41 -4.45
C LEU A 117 -12.63 -5.96 -4.93
N ALA A 118 -12.24 -4.76 -4.51
CA ALA A 118 -10.85 -4.36 -4.60
C ALA A 118 -10.02 -5.17 -3.60
N GLY A 119 -8.84 -5.61 -4.00
CA GLY A 119 -7.90 -6.35 -3.20
C GLY A 119 -6.57 -5.62 -3.13
N LEU A 120 -5.95 -5.56 -1.95
CA LEU A 120 -4.57 -5.10 -1.81
C LEU A 120 -3.69 -6.16 -1.17
N ARG A 121 -2.64 -6.58 -1.89
CA ARG A 121 -1.55 -7.41 -1.38
C ARG A 121 -0.52 -6.53 -0.69
N ASN A 122 0.34 -7.13 0.15
CA ASN A 122 1.41 -6.44 0.89
C ASN A 122 0.93 -5.31 1.81
N LEU A 123 -0.35 -5.34 2.18
CA LEU A 123 -0.96 -4.35 3.06
C LEU A 123 -1.77 -5.04 4.14
N ARG A 124 -1.55 -4.62 5.38
CA ARG A 124 -2.42 -4.95 6.50
C ARG A 124 -3.08 -3.68 6.99
N LEU A 125 -4.40 -3.63 6.88
CA LEU A 125 -5.18 -2.46 7.26
C LEU A 125 -5.45 -2.48 8.76
N ASP A 126 -5.08 -1.40 9.45
CA ASP A 126 -5.46 -1.15 10.83
C ASP A 126 -6.95 -0.75 10.88
N PRO A 127 -7.71 -1.06 11.95
CA PRO A 127 -9.08 -0.59 12.09
C PRO A 127 -9.26 0.93 12.01
N ARG A 128 -8.19 1.71 12.22
CA ARG A 128 -8.18 3.17 12.07
C ARG A 128 -8.00 3.63 10.63
N ALA A 129 -7.60 2.74 9.72
CA ALA A 129 -7.41 3.08 8.33
C ALA A 129 -8.74 3.54 7.72
N ARG A 130 -8.67 4.59 6.91
CA ARG A 130 -9.82 5.18 6.23
C ARG A 130 -9.62 5.11 4.75
N LEU A 131 -10.63 4.63 4.05
CA LEU A 131 -10.70 4.73 2.61
C LEU A 131 -11.27 6.10 2.23
N GLU A 132 -10.59 6.74 1.30
CA GLU A 132 -10.97 8.07 0.84
C GLU A 132 -11.40 7.98 -0.62
N LYS A 133 -12.63 8.44 -0.87
CA LYS A 133 -13.22 8.46 -2.21
C LYS A 133 -12.93 9.78 -2.90
N ASP A 134 -12.99 9.75 -4.24
CA ASP A 134 -12.94 10.94 -5.09
C ASP A 134 -11.70 11.82 -4.84
N ARG A 135 -10.61 11.20 -4.38
CA ARG A 135 -9.36 11.92 -4.12
C ARG A 135 -8.65 12.22 -5.44
N PRO A 136 -8.33 13.48 -5.74
CA PRO A 136 -7.55 13.80 -6.92
C PRO A 136 -6.15 13.21 -6.79
N ALA A 137 -5.64 12.67 -7.90
CA ALA A 137 -4.26 12.22 -7.99
C ALA A 137 -3.28 13.41 -7.93
N PRO A 138 -1.99 13.19 -7.60
CA PRO A 138 -1.00 14.27 -7.56
C PRO A 138 -0.80 15.01 -8.88
N ASP A 139 -1.14 14.40 -10.02
CA ASP A 139 -1.13 15.05 -11.33
C ASP A 139 -2.32 15.99 -11.57
N ALA A 140 -3.31 15.98 -10.68
CA ALA A 140 -4.57 16.75 -10.75
C ALA A 140 -5.41 16.51 -12.01
N ILE A 141 -5.09 15.50 -12.81
CA ILE A 141 -5.82 15.11 -14.02
C ILE A 141 -6.71 13.92 -13.72
N HIS A 142 -6.19 12.97 -12.94
CA HIS A 142 -6.90 11.73 -12.63
C HIS A 142 -7.48 11.74 -11.23
N THR A 143 -8.47 10.89 -11.02
CA THR A 143 -9.00 10.57 -9.69
C THR A 143 -8.45 9.22 -9.25
N ALA A 144 -8.14 9.08 -7.97
CA ALA A 144 -7.69 7.83 -7.41
C ALA A 144 -8.76 6.74 -7.61
N GLN A 145 -8.34 5.59 -8.12
CA GLN A 145 -9.14 4.36 -8.04
C GLN A 145 -9.30 3.96 -6.57
N LEU A 146 -8.25 4.16 -5.77
CA LEU A 146 -8.22 3.85 -4.35
C LEU A 146 -7.27 4.81 -3.65
N ALA A 147 -7.71 5.43 -2.56
CA ALA A 147 -6.86 6.22 -1.67
C ALA A 147 -7.11 5.78 -0.23
N ILE A 148 -6.03 5.60 0.53
CA ILE A 148 -6.08 5.06 1.89
C ILE A 148 -5.22 5.92 2.81
N ASP A 149 -5.85 6.44 3.85
CA ASP A 149 -5.21 6.96 5.05
C ASP A 149 -5.04 5.77 6.01
N LEU A 150 -3.83 5.22 6.08
CA LEU A 150 -3.52 4.03 6.87
C LEU A 150 -3.48 4.33 8.37
N THR A 151 -3.20 5.58 8.73
CA THR A 151 -3.01 6.01 10.12
C THR A 151 -4.25 6.65 10.74
N GLY A 152 -5.25 7.00 9.93
CA GLY A 152 -6.46 7.69 10.35
C GLY A 152 -6.25 9.17 10.70
N ASN A 153 -5.17 9.78 10.20
CA ASN A 153 -4.79 11.17 10.53
C ASN A 153 -5.36 12.22 9.55
N GLY A 154 -6.11 11.78 8.54
CA GLY A 154 -6.70 12.61 7.49
C GLY A 154 -5.79 12.86 6.27
N SER A 155 -4.63 12.21 6.20
CA SER A 155 -3.73 12.24 5.04
C SER A 155 -3.68 10.88 4.35
N VAL A 156 -3.69 10.88 3.02
CA VAL A 156 -3.52 9.67 2.22
C VAL A 156 -2.08 9.16 2.36
N ASP A 157 -1.92 7.91 2.78
CA ASP A 157 -0.64 7.21 2.88
C ASP A 157 -0.35 6.37 1.63
N TYR A 158 -1.39 5.83 1.00
CA TYR A 158 -1.31 5.04 -0.24
C TYR A 158 -2.40 5.44 -1.23
N MET A 159 -2.02 5.57 -2.50
CA MET A 159 -2.97 5.85 -3.56
C MET A 159 -2.68 5.00 -4.79
N LEU A 160 -3.73 4.47 -5.41
CA LEU A 160 -3.70 3.79 -6.69
C LEU A 160 -4.53 4.59 -7.69
N VAL A 161 -3.94 4.88 -8.85
CA VAL A 161 -4.59 5.61 -9.94
C VAL A 161 -4.61 4.72 -11.17
N ARG A 162 -5.77 4.61 -11.82
CA ARG A 162 -5.98 3.85 -13.05
C ARG A 162 -6.34 4.80 -14.19
N TYR A 163 -5.65 4.73 -15.32
CA TYR A 163 -5.91 5.58 -16.48
C TYR A 163 -5.52 4.91 -17.81
N GLU A 164 -6.05 5.39 -18.93
CA GLU A 164 -5.60 4.97 -20.27
C GLU A 164 -4.26 5.61 -20.59
N CYS A 165 -3.33 4.85 -21.18
CA CYS A 165 -1.97 5.33 -21.41
C CYS A 165 -1.32 4.80 -22.68
N ASP A 166 -0.40 5.58 -23.24
CA ASP A 166 0.41 5.16 -24.39
C ASP A 166 1.40 4.02 -24.04
N GLN A 167 2.19 3.59 -25.02
CA GLN A 167 3.20 2.55 -24.82
C GLN A 167 4.35 2.93 -23.88
N ASN A 168 4.49 4.22 -23.57
CA ASN A 168 5.52 4.76 -22.68
C ASN A 168 4.97 5.03 -21.27
N GLY A 169 3.69 4.75 -21.03
CA GLY A 169 3.04 4.98 -19.74
C GLY A 169 2.59 6.42 -19.51
N ASN A 170 2.51 7.23 -20.56
CA ASN A 170 1.96 8.59 -20.47
C ASN A 170 0.44 8.56 -20.64
N PRO A 171 -0.30 9.44 -19.94
CA PRO A 171 -1.74 9.58 -20.14
C PRO A 171 -2.08 9.84 -21.62
N GLY A 172 -3.05 9.11 -22.16
CA GLY A 172 -3.48 9.26 -23.54
C GLY A 172 -4.58 8.28 -23.93
N ASN A 173 -5.21 8.52 -25.07
CA ASN A 173 -6.36 7.74 -25.55
C ASN A 173 -5.90 6.46 -26.27
N ALA A 174 -5.25 5.55 -25.53
CA ALA A 174 -4.89 4.24 -26.03
C ALA A 174 -5.92 3.22 -25.56
N HIS A 175 -6.90 2.91 -26.41
CA HIS A 175 -7.99 1.98 -26.08
C HIS A 175 -7.55 0.54 -25.75
N ASN A 176 -6.27 0.21 -25.92
CA ASN A 176 -5.71 -1.12 -25.66
C ASN A 176 -4.66 -1.15 -24.55
N ARG A 177 -4.53 -0.09 -23.75
CA ARG A 177 -3.58 -0.04 -22.64
C ARG A 177 -4.14 0.72 -21.45
N VAL A 178 -3.87 0.18 -20.27
CA VAL A 178 -4.25 0.77 -19.00
C VAL A 178 -3.02 0.84 -18.11
N CYS A 179 -2.77 2.00 -17.54
CA CYS A 179 -1.72 2.21 -16.55
C CYS A 179 -2.29 2.20 -15.14
N PHE A 180 -1.50 1.65 -14.22
CA PHE A 180 -1.74 1.72 -12.80
C PHE A 180 -0.53 2.37 -12.13
N ASP A 181 -0.72 3.57 -11.60
CA ASP A 181 0.31 4.26 -10.81
C ASP A 181 0.01 4.09 -9.33
N SER A 182 1.01 3.62 -8.58
CA SER A 182 0.97 3.51 -7.12
C SER A 182 1.80 4.62 -6.49
N TYR A 183 1.18 5.36 -5.58
CA TYR A 183 1.81 6.44 -4.82
C TYR A 183 1.88 6.07 -3.35
N LEU A 184 2.98 6.47 -2.70
CA LEU A 184 3.15 6.35 -1.26
C LEU A 184 3.50 7.71 -0.66
N GLU A 185 3.03 7.96 0.54
CA GLU A 185 3.43 9.13 1.32
C GLU A 185 4.89 9.00 1.73
N ARG A 186 5.65 10.05 1.42
CA ARG A 186 7.06 10.24 1.79
C ARG A 186 7.31 11.71 2.05
N GLY A 187 7.62 12.06 3.30
CA GLY A 187 8.03 13.41 3.67
C GLY A 187 6.97 14.49 3.46
N GLY A 188 5.70 14.14 3.69
CA GLY A 188 4.51 14.98 3.57
C GLY A 188 3.90 15.02 2.17
N ARG A 189 4.35 14.17 1.24
CA ARG A 189 3.92 14.19 -0.17
C ARG A 189 3.70 12.79 -0.70
N LEU A 190 2.71 12.63 -1.56
CA LEU A 190 2.53 11.40 -2.35
C LEU A 190 3.54 11.37 -3.49
N GLU A 191 4.44 10.40 -3.45
CA GLU A 191 5.43 10.13 -4.50
C GLU A 191 5.04 8.90 -5.29
N ARG A 192 5.11 8.96 -6.63
CA ARG A 192 4.90 7.78 -7.46
C ARG A 192 6.03 6.79 -7.22
N THR A 193 5.67 5.60 -6.80
CA THR A 193 6.62 4.53 -6.45
C THR A 193 6.70 3.44 -7.50
N GLN A 194 5.59 3.17 -8.17
CA GLN A 194 5.51 2.11 -9.18
C GLN A 194 4.49 2.49 -10.25
N GLN A 195 4.76 2.04 -11.47
CA GLN A 195 3.84 2.12 -12.59
C GLN A 195 3.77 0.73 -13.26
N HIS A 196 2.56 0.27 -13.54
CA HIS A 196 2.31 -0.93 -14.34
C HIS A 196 1.62 -0.54 -15.64
N LEU A 197 2.11 -1.08 -16.75
CA LEU A 197 1.59 -0.82 -18.08
C LEU A 197 0.92 -2.11 -18.60
N ILE A 198 -0.41 -2.17 -18.50
CA ILE A 198 -1.17 -3.37 -18.84
C ILE A 198 -1.71 -3.22 -20.26
N LYS A 199 -1.22 -4.07 -21.16
CA LYS A 199 -1.75 -4.19 -22.52
C LYS A 199 -2.99 -5.08 -22.53
N LEU A 200 -3.99 -4.68 -23.30
CA LEU A 200 -5.22 -5.41 -23.57
C LEU A 200 -5.21 -5.88 -25.02
N CYS A 201 -5.40 -7.18 -25.22
CA CYS A 201 -5.52 -7.81 -26.53
C CYS A 201 -6.92 -8.37 -26.68
N TYR A 202 -7.70 -7.74 -27.56
CA TYR A 202 -9.01 -8.19 -28.01
C TYR A 202 -8.89 -8.79 -29.40
#